data_AF-A0A443YW70-F1
#
_entry.id   AF-A0A443YW70-F1
#
_cell.length_a   1.000
_cell.length_b   1.000
_cell.length_c   1.000
_cell.angle_alpha   90.00
_cell.angle_beta   90.00
_cell.angle_gamma   90.00
#
_symmetry.space_group_name_H-M   'P 1'
#
loop_
_entity.id
_entity.type
_entity.pdbx_description
1 polymer ?
#
loop_
_entity_poly.entity_id
_entity_poly.type
_entity_poly.pdbx_seq_one_letter_code
_entity_poly.pdbx_strand_id
1 'polypeptide(L)'
;MGQYYKAVNLDRQEFVSPYTYHSGAKLMEHSWLYSPMVNAVVTAIAPAGTWHGCRLVWAGDYMDEQLFLKGLGKRARSFKTLYDCCQSPDETDTPCIAPAQLKITDGPAGAYLANHDKKQQVALSDLPEEDPNEKGWHIHPLPLLCCSGNGRGGGDFRGENPYTGSWAGDRISAEYGPLEGYQLIVPAFTEQQDNHER
;
A
#
# COMPACT_ATOMS: atom_id res chain seq x y z
N MET A 1 -2.99 2.52 -21.27
CA MET A 1 -3.90 2.02 -20.20
C MET A 1 -3.09 1.94 -18.91
N GLY A 2 -3.68 2.23 -17.75
CA GLY A 2 -2.96 2.26 -16.45
C GLY A 2 -3.29 1.02 -15.61
N GLN A 3 -2.43 0.70 -14.66
CA GLN A 3 -2.67 -0.33 -13.65
C GLN A 3 -3.38 0.32 -12.45
N TYR A 4 -4.40 -0.34 -11.91
CA TYR A 4 -5.19 0.13 -10.77
C TYR A 4 -4.92 -0.70 -9.53
N TYR A 5 -4.97 -0.06 -8.36
CA TYR A 5 -4.61 -0.68 -7.10
C TYR A 5 -5.68 -0.55 -6.03
N LYS A 6 -5.79 -1.58 -5.19
CA LYS A 6 -6.58 -1.60 -3.95
C LYS A 6 -5.68 -2.04 -2.80
N ALA A 7 -5.84 -1.47 -1.61
CA ALA A 7 -5.16 -1.98 -0.42
C ALA A 7 -5.97 -3.16 0.15
N VAL A 8 -5.30 -4.27 0.47
CA VAL A 8 -5.95 -5.52 0.87
C VAL A 8 -5.32 -6.05 2.14
N ASN A 9 -6.14 -6.28 3.16
CA ASN A 9 -5.79 -7.05 4.34
C ASN A 9 -6.10 -8.53 4.09
N LEU A 10 -5.06 -9.35 3.95
CA LEU A 10 -5.19 -10.77 3.67
C LEU A 10 -5.70 -11.59 4.85
N ASP A 11 -5.42 -11.14 6.08
CA ASP A 11 -5.83 -11.85 7.31
C ASP A 11 -7.33 -11.67 7.57
N ARG A 12 -7.82 -10.45 7.35
CA ARG A 12 -9.23 -10.10 7.56
C ARG A 12 -10.11 -10.31 6.33
N GLN A 13 -9.49 -10.52 5.16
CA GLN A 13 -10.19 -10.57 3.86
C GLN A 13 -11.02 -9.31 3.62
N GLU A 14 -10.40 -8.17 3.91
CA GLU A 14 -10.99 -6.84 3.75
C GLU A 14 -10.14 -6.02 2.76
N PHE A 15 -10.77 -5.14 1.97
CA PHE A 15 -10.06 -4.24 1.05
C PHE A 15 -10.51 -2.79 1.15
N VAL A 16 -9.64 -1.89 0.70
CA VAL A 16 -9.89 -0.45 0.57
C VAL A 16 -9.77 -0.08 -0.89
N SER A 17 -10.85 0.49 -1.44
CA SER A 17 -10.87 1.06 -2.78
C SER A 17 -10.43 2.52 -2.74
N PRO A 18 -9.54 2.98 -3.64
CA PRO A 18 -9.15 4.38 -3.75
C PRO A 18 -10.35 5.31 -4.00
N TYR A 19 -11.34 4.84 -4.75
CA TYR A 19 -12.54 5.62 -5.08
C TYR A 19 -13.39 5.98 -3.86
N THR A 20 -13.42 5.14 -2.82
CA THR A 20 -14.12 5.40 -1.55
C THR A 20 -13.55 6.62 -0.82
N TYR A 21 -12.27 6.95 -1.08
CA TYR A 21 -11.54 8.03 -0.42
C TYR A 21 -11.22 9.18 -1.39
N HIS A 22 -11.97 9.27 -2.51
CA HIS A 22 -11.78 10.27 -3.57
C HIS A 22 -10.32 10.38 -4.07
N SER A 23 -9.58 9.28 -4.00
CA SER A 23 -8.18 9.18 -4.40
C SER A 23 -8.09 8.60 -5.82
N GLY A 24 -7.03 8.93 -6.56
CA GLY A 24 -6.79 8.30 -7.86
C GLY A 24 -6.44 6.82 -7.71
N ALA A 25 -6.70 6.02 -8.73
CA ALA A 25 -6.66 4.56 -8.62
C ALA A 25 -5.31 3.94 -9.01
N LYS A 26 -4.47 4.69 -9.74
CA LYS A 26 -3.12 4.22 -10.09
C LYS A 26 -2.16 4.45 -8.93
N LEU A 27 -1.08 3.67 -8.85
CA LEU A 27 -0.20 3.62 -7.68
C LEU A 27 0.27 5.01 -7.23
N MET A 28 0.82 5.81 -8.15
CA MET A 28 1.34 7.14 -7.82
C MET A 28 0.26 8.22 -7.69
N GLU A 29 -0.98 7.95 -8.09
CA GLU A 29 -2.07 8.92 -7.92
C GLU A 29 -2.53 9.03 -6.45
N HIS A 30 -2.13 8.10 -5.57
CA HIS A 30 -2.46 8.13 -4.15
C HIS A 30 -1.29 7.83 -3.21
N SER A 31 -0.05 7.69 -3.69
CA SER A 31 1.12 7.34 -2.85
C SER A 31 1.78 8.54 -2.15
N TRP A 32 0.99 9.51 -1.68
CA TRP A 32 1.48 10.75 -1.06
C TRP A 32 1.17 10.79 0.43
N LEU A 33 2.01 11.45 1.24
CA LEU A 33 1.90 11.49 2.72
C LEU A 33 0.53 11.96 3.24
N TYR A 34 -0.17 12.80 2.47
CA TYR A 34 -1.49 13.34 2.83
C TYR A 34 -2.65 12.73 2.02
N SER A 35 -2.40 11.60 1.35
CA SER A 35 -3.44 10.88 0.61
C SER A 35 -4.51 10.34 1.58
N PRO A 36 -5.80 10.70 1.41
CA PRO A 36 -6.87 10.24 2.29
C PRO A 36 -6.98 8.72 2.38
N MET A 37 -6.77 8.02 1.25
CA MET A 37 -6.75 6.56 1.22
C MET A 37 -5.60 6.00 2.06
N VAL A 38 -4.38 6.53 1.88
CA VAL A 38 -3.20 6.03 2.59
C VAL A 38 -3.32 6.31 4.08
N ASN A 39 -3.77 7.50 4.47
CA ASN A 39 -4.01 7.85 5.87
C ASN A 39 -5.03 6.95 6.54
N ALA A 40 -6.11 6.58 5.83
CA ALA A 40 -7.09 5.64 6.33
C ALA A 40 -6.49 4.26 6.59
N VAL A 41 -5.68 3.74 5.66
CA VAL A 41 -4.99 2.46 5.82
C VAL A 41 -3.95 2.52 6.94
N VAL A 42 -3.13 3.57 7.00
CA VAL A 42 -2.16 3.83 8.07
C VAL A 42 -2.83 3.87 9.44
N THR A 43 -3.98 4.53 9.55
CA THR A 43 -4.81 4.53 10.77
C THR A 43 -5.32 3.13 11.12
N ALA A 44 -5.71 2.33 10.14
CA ALA A 44 -6.15 0.97 10.38
C ALA A 44 -5.02 0.05 10.84
N ILE A 45 -3.78 0.28 10.40
CA ILE A 45 -2.61 -0.51 10.82
C ILE A 45 -1.89 0.06 12.05
N ALA A 46 -2.35 1.18 12.62
CA ALA A 46 -1.84 1.74 13.88
C ALA A 46 -2.30 0.90 15.11
N PRO A 47 -1.73 1.06 16.33
CA PRO A 47 -1.97 0.14 17.45
C PRO A 47 -3.43 0.01 17.91
N ALA A 48 -4.25 1.04 17.69
CA ALA A 48 -5.69 1.02 17.99
C ALA A 48 -6.56 0.59 16.78
N GLY A 49 -5.94 0.42 15.61
CA GLY A 49 -6.58 0.07 14.37
C GLY A 49 -6.85 -1.43 14.23
N THR A 50 -7.81 -1.78 13.40
CA THR A 50 -8.27 -3.18 13.23
C THR A 50 -7.35 -4.02 12.36
N TRP A 51 -6.40 -3.40 11.65
CA TRP A 51 -5.45 -4.03 10.74
C TRP A 51 -4.01 -4.08 11.29
N HIS A 52 -3.78 -3.67 12.55
CA HIS A 52 -2.45 -3.70 13.17
C HIS A 52 -1.82 -5.11 13.10
N GLY A 53 -0.60 -5.20 12.55
CA GLY A 53 0.15 -6.45 12.42
C GLY A 53 -0.44 -7.47 11.42
N CYS A 54 -1.41 -7.05 10.60
CA CYS A 54 -2.01 -7.91 9.57
C CYS A 54 -1.15 -7.95 8.30
N ARG A 55 -1.34 -9.02 7.52
CA ARG A 55 -0.74 -9.14 6.18
C ARG A 55 -1.37 -8.16 5.19
N LEU A 56 -0.55 -7.28 4.60
CA LEU A 56 -1.01 -6.19 3.74
C LEU A 56 -0.46 -6.29 2.32
N VAL A 57 -1.31 -6.05 1.32
CA VAL A 57 -0.92 -5.97 -0.09
C VAL A 57 -1.58 -4.76 -0.74
N TRP A 58 -0.81 -4.00 -1.51
CA TRP A 58 -1.35 -3.06 -2.51
C TRP A 58 -1.55 -3.83 -3.82
N ALA A 59 -2.73 -4.40 -4.00
CA ALA A 59 -3.03 -5.33 -5.07
C ALA A 59 -3.28 -4.58 -6.38
N GLY A 60 -2.40 -4.75 -7.37
CA GLY A 60 -2.58 -4.24 -8.74
C GLY A 60 -3.45 -5.16 -9.61
N ASP A 61 -4.23 -4.61 -10.52
CA ASP A 61 -5.04 -5.40 -11.47
C ASP A 61 -4.20 -6.12 -12.54
N TYR A 62 -2.94 -5.74 -12.73
CA TYR A 62 -1.96 -6.43 -13.60
C TYR A 62 -0.94 -7.29 -12.84
N MET A 63 -1.19 -7.56 -11.55
CA MET A 63 -0.34 -8.44 -10.75
C MET A 63 -0.26 -9.87 -11.32
N ASP A 64 0.74 -10.63 -10.89
CA ASP A 64 0.86 -12.03 -11.30
C ASP A 64 -0.39 -12.84 -10.94
N GLU A 65 -0.83 -13.67 -11.88
CA GLU A 65 -2.04 -14.47 -11.72
C GLU A 65 -1.92 -15.38 -10.50
N GLN A 66 -3.02 -15.52 -9.75
CA GLN A 66 -3.12 -16.34 -8.55
C GLN A 66 -2.23 -15.93 -7.37
N LEU A 67 -1.42 -14.87 -7.49
CA LEU A 67 -0.59 -14.38 -6.40
C LEU A 67 -1.49 -13.93 -5.22
N PHE A 68 -1.12 -14.37 -4.01
CA PHE A 68 -1.86 -14.17 -2.75
C PHE A 68 -3.29 -14.77 -2.67
N LEU A 69 -3.77 -15.49 -3.69
CA LEU A 69 -5.10 -16.14 -3.63
C LEU A 69 -5.11 -17.42 -2.78
N LYS A 70 -3.93 -18.03 -2.58
CA LYS A 70 -3.78 -19.24 -1.77
C LYS A 70 -4.11 -18.92 -0.31
N GLY A 71 -5.22 -19.48 0.17
CA GLY A 71 -5.69 -19.33 1.56
C GLY A 71 -6.95 -18.47 1.72
N LEU A 72 -7.38 -17.76 0.67
CA LEU A 72 -8.60 -16.92 0.67
C LEU A 72 -9.90 -17.71 0.40
N GLY A 73 -9.88 -19.02 0.64
CA GLY A 73 -11.01 -19.90 0.39
C GLY A 73 -11.13 -20.39 -1.07
N LYS A 74 -12.08 -21.30 -1.32
CA LYS A 74 -12.19 -21.97 -2.63
C LYS A 74 -12.64 -21.03 -3.75
N ARG A 75 -13.47 -20.02 -3.45
CA ARG A 75 -14.00 -19.03 -4.40
C ARG A 75 -12.91 -18.12 -4.96
N ALA A 76 -11.91 -17.74 -4.16
CA ALA A 76 -10.80 -16.90 -4.63
C ALA A 76 -10.10 -17.51 -5.87
N ARG A 77 -10.02 -18.85 -5.94
CA ARG A 77 -9.36 -19.57 -7.06
C ARG A 77 -10.06 -19.47 -8.41
N SER A 78 -11.30 -18.94 -8.47
CA SER A 78 -11.97 -18.67 -9.75
C SER A 78 -11.60 -17.30 -10.33
N PHE A 79 -10.94 -16.43 -9.56
CA PHE A 79 -10.49 -15.13 -10.01
C PHE A 79 -9.06 -15.19 -10.52
N LYS A 80 -8.71 -14.27 -11.41
CA LYS A 80 -7.37 -14.19 -11.99
C LYS A 80 -6.38 -13.58 -11.01
N THR A 81 -6.76 -12.48 -10.35
CA THR A 81 -5.91 -11.70 -9.44
C THR A 81 -6.58 -11.45 -8.08
N LEU A 82 -5.78 -11.00 -7.10
CA LEU A 82 -6.30 -10.52 -5.80
C LEU A 82 -7.18 -9.28 -5.97
N TYR A 83 -6.85 -8.42 -6.93
CA TYR A 83 -7.65 -7.25 -7.26
C TYR A 83 -9.07 -7.61 -7.67
N ASP A 84 -9.23 -8.67 -8.48
CA ASP A 84 -10.55 -9.15 -8.94
C ASP A 84 -11.39 -9.76 -7.81
N CYS A 85 -10.74 -10.25 -6.75
CA CYS A 85 -11.43 -10.77 -5.56
C CYS A 85 -12.05 -9.65 -4.70
N CYS A 86 -11.58 -8.42 -4.86
CA CYS A 86 -12.02 -7.25 -4.11
C CYS A 86 -13.28 -6.68 -4.72
N GLN A 87 -14.40 -7.37 -4.49
CA GLN A 87 -15.70 -7.02 -5.05
C GLN A 87 -16.51 -6.21 -4.05
N SER A 88 -17.18 -5.17 -4.49
CA SER A 88 -18.03 -4.36 -3.62
C SER A 88 -19.44 -4.99 -3.48
N PRO A 89 -20.21 -4.64 -2.42
CA PRO A 89 -21.53 -5.20 -2.18
C PRO A 89 -22.54 -4.91 -3.30
N ASP A 90 -22.35 -3.82 -4.04
CA ASP A 90 -23.12 -3.49 -5.25
C ASP A 90 -22.79 -4.39 -6.45
N GLU A 91 -21.64 -5.08 -6.42
CA GLU A 91 -21.27 -6.09 -7.42
C GLU A 91 -21.73 -7.50 -7.02
N THR A 92 -21.77 -7.83 -5.71
CA THR A 92 -22.16 -9.15 -5.21
C THR A 92 -22.58 -9.16 -3.74
N ASP A 93 -23.63 -9.92 -3.40
CA ASP A 93 -24.09 -10.12 -2.01
C ASP A 93 -23.10 -10.89 -1.12
N THR A 94 -22.11 -11.57 -1.71
CA THR A 94 -21.12 -12.39 -1.00
C THR A 94 -19.72 -12.13 -1.55
N PRO A 95 -19.08 -11.00 -1.23
CA PRO A 95 -17.77 -10.67 -1.78
C PRO A 95 -16.71 -11.67 -1.30
N CYS A 96 -15.73 -11.97 -2.17
CA CYS A 96 -14.61 -12.85 -1.80
C CYS A 96 -13.67 -12.15 -0.80
N ILE A 97 -13.53 -10.84 -0.95
CA ILE A 97 -12.86 -9.93 -0.02
C ILE A 97 -13.79 -8.74 0.12
N ALA A 98 -14.25 -8.44 1.34
CA ALA A 98 -15.26 -7.43 1.60
C ALA A 98 -14.64 -6.03 1.69
N PRO A 99 -15.36 -4.93 1.36
CA PRO A 99 -14.83 -3.60 1.58
C PRO A 99 -14.70 -3.30 3.08
N ALA A 100 -13.59 -2.67 3.47
CA ALA A 100 -13.44 -2.07 4.79
C ALA A 100 -14.05 -0.67 4.81
N GLN A 101 -14.80 -0.37 5.87
CA GLN A 101 -15.26 0.98 6.17
C GLN A 101 -14.30 1.65 7.15
N LEU A 102 -13.15 2.10 6.65
CA LEU A 102 -12.19 2.85 7.47
C LEU A 102 -12.62 4.33 7.52
N LYS A 103 -12.25 5.01 8.60
CA LYS A 103 -12.54 6.44 8.74
C LYS A 103 -11.54 7.24 7.89
N ILE A 104 -12.05 8.27 7.23
CA ILE A 104 -11.19 9.31 6.64
C ILE A 104 -10.55 10.08 7.81
N THR A 105 -9.24 10.30 7.73
CA THR A 105 -8.48 11.05 8.74
C THR A 105 -7.66 12.15 8.08
N ASP A 106 -7.52 13.28 8.78
CA ASP A 106 -6.82 14.47 8.27
C ASP A 106 -5.29 14.39 8.39
N GLY A 107 -4.74 13.23 8.79
CA GLY A 107 -3.30 13.03 8.92
C GLY A 107 -2.92 11.56 9.15
N PRO A 108 -1.63 11.23 8.93
CA PRO A 108 -1.13 9.88 9.15
C PRO A 108 -1.14 9.54 10.64
N ALA A 109 -1.68 8.37 10.98
CA ALA A 109 -1.55 7.81 12.32
C ALA A 109 -0.21 7.07 12.45
N GLY A 110 0.68 7.57 13.29
CA GLY A 110 1.97 6.92 13.53
C GLY A 110 3.13 7.65 12.84
N ALA A 111 4.31 7.45 13.42
CA ALA A 111 5.57 8.05 12.96
C ALA A 111 6.47 7.02 12.26
N TYR A 112 6.18 5.73 12.41
CA TYR A 112 6.95 4.64 11.84
C TYR A 112 6.03 3.64 11.13
N LEU A 113 6.51 3.04 10.04
CA LEU A 113 5.97 1.80 9.51
C LEU A 113 6.88 0.65 9.92
N ALA A 114 6.32 -0.46 10.36
CA ALA A 114 7.08 -1.65 10.73
C ALA A 114 6.65 -2.86 9.91
N ASN A 115 7.62 -3.61 9.43
CA ASN A 115 7.45 -4.94 8.87
C ASN A 115 7.91 -5.96 9.91
N HIS A 116 6.96 -6.73 10.47
CA HIS A 116 7.24 -7.67 11.54
C HIS A 116 7.89 -8.97 11.07
N ASP A 117 7.70 -9.35 9.81
CA ASP A 117 8.27 -10.58 9.25
C ASP A 117 9.76 -10.39 8.91
N LYS A 118 10.13 -9.21 8.41
CA LYS A 118 11.52 -8.85 8.10
C LYS A 118 12.25 -8.15 9.24
N LYS A 119 11.54 -7.75 10.30
CA LYS A 119 12.08 -6.91 11.39
C LYS A 119 12.73 -5.63 10.87
N GLN A 120 12.02 -4.95 9.96
CA GLN A 120 12.44 -3.67 9.37
C GLN A 120 11.46 -2.58 9.74
N GLN A 121 11.92 -1.34 9.78
CA GLN A 121 11.08 -0.17 10.03
C GLN A 121 11.50 1.03 9.19
N VAL A 122 10.54 1.90 8.89
CA VAL A 122 10.75 3.17 8.18
C VAL A 122 10.26 4.30 9.07
N ALA A 123 11.10 5.30 9.32
CA ALA A 123 10.67 6.55 9.96
C ALA A 123 10.04 7.46 8.89
N LEU A 124 8.80 7.91 9.13
CA LEU A 124 8.09 8.80 8.20
C LEU A 124 8.62 10.24 8.25
N SER A 125 9.39 10.60 9.29
CA SER A 125 10.10 11.89 9.39
C SER A 125 11.28 12.01 8.43
N ASP A 126 11.77 10.89 7.91
CA ASP A 126 13.04 10.81 7.17
C ASP A 126 12.80 10.62 5.66
N LEU A 127 11.56 10.83 5.21
CA LEU A 127 11.20 10.71 3.80
C LEU A 127 11.83 11.86 2.99
N PRO A 128 12.46 11.58 1.84
CA PRO A 128 13.00 12.64 1.00
C PRO A 128 11.89 13.55 0.47
N GLU A 129 12.21 14.81 0.22
CA GLU A 129 11.37 15.68 -0.61
C GLU A 129 11.41 15.17 -2.05
N GLU A 130 10.25 15.15 -2.71
CA GLU A 130 10.13 14.76 -4.12
C GLU A 130 10.86 15.75 -5.04
N ASP A 131 10.75 17.04 -4.77
CA ASP A 131 11.52 18.08 -5.43
C ASP A 131 12.17 18.99 -4.38
N PRO A 132 13.51 19.10 -4.35
CA PRO A 132 14.22 20.03 -3.46
C PRO A 132 13.79 21.50 -3.64
N ASN A 133 13.19 21.84 -4.78
CA ASN A 133 12.68 23.18 -5.08
C ASN A 133 11.19 23.36 -4.68
N GLU A 134 10.45 22.27 -4.49
CA GLU A 134 9.04 22.28 -4.06
C GLU A 134 8.85 21.52 -2.74
N LYS A 135 9.05 22.26 -1.64
CA LYS A 135 9.00 21.70 -0.28
C LYS A 135 7.63 21.11 0.07
N GLY A 136 7.66 20.03 0.85
CA GLY A 136 6.49 19.44 1.51
C GLY A 136 5.80 18.31 0.74
N TRP A 137 6.27 17.98 -0.46
CA TRP A 137 5.82 16.81 -1.19
C TRP A 137 6.69 15.60 -0.86
N HIS A 138 6.07 14.61 -0.21
CA HIS A 138 6.73 13.36 0.15
C HIS A 138 5.87 12.19 -0.31
N ILE A 139 6.52 11.23 -0.96
CA ILE A 139 5.92 9.94 -1.28
C ILE A 139 5.75 9.16 0.02
N HIS A 140 4.52 8.75 0.32
CA HIS A 140 4.28 7.81 1.41
C HIS A 140 4.77 6.42 0.98
N PRO A 141 5.68 5.77 1.72
CA PRO A 141 6.32 4.55 1.24
C PRO A 141 5.40 3.33 1.28
N LEU A 142 4.36 3.33 2.13
CA LEU A 142 3.48 2.16 2.34
C LEU A 142 2.92 1.53 1.05
N PRO A 143 2.30 2.25 0.10
CA PRO A 143 1.79 1.63 -1.12
C PRO A 143 2.89 0.99 -1.97
N LEU A 144 4.05 1.65 -2.05
CA LEU A 144 5.20 1.18 -2.85
C LEU A 144 5.91 0.00 -2.21
N LEU A 145 6.06 0.00 -0.88
CA LEU A 145 6.61 -1.13 -0.14
C LEU A 145 5.73 -2.37 -0.30
N CYS A 146 4.40 -2.18 -0.28
CA CYS A 146 3.44 -3.28 -0.24
C CYS A 146 2.82 -3.64 -1.59
N CYS A 147 3.20 -3.02 -2.71
CA CYS A 147 2.56 -3.29 -4.00
C CYS A 147 2.86 -4.70 -4.55
N SER A 148 1.86 -5.34 -5.15
CA SER A 148 2.02 -6.66 -5.79
C SER A 148 2.64 -6.60 -7.18
N GLY A 149 3.17 -5.43 -7.56
CA GLY A 149 3.76 -5.15 -8.87
C GLY A 149 4.00 -3.66 -9.04
N ASN A 150 4.86 -3.33 -10.02
CA ASN A 150 5.11 -1.97 -10.48
C ASN A 150 5.61 -2.04 -11.94
N GLY A 151 5.47 -0.96 -12.71
CA GLY A 151 5.96 -0.86 -14.09
C GLY A 151 5.16 -1.66 -15.13
N ARG A 152 3.90 -2.03 -14.84
CA ARG A 152 3.04 -2.79 -15.77
C ARG A 152 1.96 -1.93 -16.42
N GLY A 153 1.77 -0.70 -15.95
CA GLY A 153 0.84 0.26 -16.57
C GLY A 153 1.28 1.70 -16.37
N GLY A 154 0.60 2.63 -17.04
CA GLY A 154 0.76 4.06 -16.73
C GLY A 154 0.34 4.34 -15.28
N GLY A 155 0.95 5.35 -14.65
CA GLY A 155 0.67 5.76 -13.26
C GLY A 155 1.36 4.92 -12.17
N ASP A 156 2.17 3.94 -12.58
CA ASP A 156 3.11 3.22 -11.73
C ASP A 156 4.34 4.10 -11.41
N PHE A 157 5.05 3.75 -10.34
CA PHE A 157 6.28 4.44 -9.94
C PHE A 157 7.37 4.23 -10.99
N ARG A 158 7.98 5.31 -11.43
CA ARG A 158 8.97 5.27 -12.53
C ARG A 158 10.40 5.03 -12.07
N GLY A 159 10.70 5.23 -10.79
CA GLY A 159 12.04 5.00 -10.25
C GLY A 159 12.37 3.51 -10.15
N GLU A 160 13.66 3.18 -10.29
CA GLU A 160 14.19 1.87 -9.94
C GLU A 160 14.52 1.87 -8.45
N ASN A 161 13.85 1.02 -7.67
CA ASN A 161 14.07 0.95 -6.24
C ASN A 161 13.92 -0.49 -5.73
N PRO A 162 14.92 -1.04 -4.99
CA PRO A 162 14.88 -2.42 -4.53
C PRO A 162 13.79 -2.69 -3.47
N TYR A 163 13.21 -1.64 -2.88
CA TYR A 163 12.15 -1.77 -1.89
C TYR A 163 10.75 -1.84 -2.49
N THR A 164 10.57 -1.55 -3.78
CA THR A 164 9.27 -1.63 -4.45
C THR A 164 8.72 -3.06 -4.40
N GLY A 165 7.55 -3.23 -3.78
CA GLY A 165 6.89 -4.52 -3.54
C GLY A 165 7.59 -5.42 -2.54
N SER A 166 8.68 -4.97 -1.91
CA SER A 166 9.52 -5.81 -1.04
C SER A 166 8.84 -6.27 0.24
N TRP A 167 7.74 -5.62 0.63
CA TRP A 167 6.93 -5.90 1.82
C TRP A 167 5.53 -6.44 1.46
N ALA A 168 5.24 -6.71 0.19
CA ALA A 168 3.92 -7.17 -0.24
C ALA A 168 3.57 -8.53 0.38
N GLY A 169 2.50 -8.55 1.17
CA GLY A 169 1.99 -9.76 1.84
C GLY A 169 2.57 -10.00 3.24
N ASP A 170 3.50 -9.17 3.68
CA ASP A 170 4.09 -9.25 5.03
C ASP A 170 3.18 -8.61 6.08
N ARG A 171 3.44 -8.92 7.36
CA ARG A 171 2.77 -8.32 8.53
C ARG A 171 3.25 -6.90 8.78
N ILE A 172 2.35 -5.94 8.60
CA ILE A 172 2.68 -4.50 8.68
C ILE A 172 1.91 -3.82 9.81
N SER A 173 2.58 -2.90 10.52
CA SER A 173 1.93 -1.94 11.41
C SER A 173 2.44 -0.52 11.16
N ALA A 174 1.65 0.46 11.61
CA ALA A 174 2.14 1.79 11.91
C ALA A 174 2.36 1.91 13.42
N GLU A 175 3.40 2.62 13.84
CA GLU A 175 3.79 2.75 15.25
C GLU A 175 4.06 4.23 15.59
N TYR A 176 3.78 4.61 16.84
CA TYR A 176 4.05 5.96 17.33
C TYR A 176 5.53 6.20 17.68
N GLY A 177 6.32 5.13 17.78
CA GLY A 177 7.75 5.17 18.08
C GLY A 177 8.49 4.00 17.44
N PRO A 178 9.83 4.04 17.44
CA PRO A 178 10.63 2.98 16.87
C PRO A 178 10.46 1.68 17.67
N LEU A 179 10.48 0.54 16.97
CA LEU A 179 10.48 -0.78 17.58
C LEU A 179 11.91 -1.24 17.88
N GLU A 180 12.11 -1.78 19.08
CA GLU A 180 13.39 -2.34 19.50
C GLU A 180 13.72 -3.61 18.68
N GLY A 181 14.98 -3.73 18.24
CA GLY A 181 15.43 -4.86 17.44
C GLY A 181 15.00 -4.84 15.96
N TYR A 182 14.36 -3.76 15.51
CA TYR A 182 14.00 -3.57 14.10
C TYR A 182 15.06 -2.73 13.37
N GLN A 183 15.51 -3.20 12.22
CA GLN A 183 16.43 -2.45 11.35
C GLN A 183 15.72 -1.24 10.75
N LEU A 184 16.25 -0.04 10.96
CA LEU A 184 15.81 1.14 10.21
C LEU A 184 16.27 1.03 8.76
N ILE A 185 15.33 1.13 7.82
CA ILE A 185 15.60 1.26 6.39
C ILE A 185 15.08 2.61 5.89
N VAL A 186 15.72 3.14 4.86
CA VAL A 186 15.30 4.38 4.19
C VAL A 186 15.06 4.03 2.73
N PRO A 187 13.80 3.76 2.34
CA PRO A 187 13.51 3.39 0.95
C PRO A 187 13.83 4.50 -0.04
N ALA A 188 13.75 5.77 0.39
CA ALA A 188 14.07 6.94 -0.43
C ALA A 188 13.38 6.95 -1.80
N PHE A 189 12.06 6.74 -1.83
CA PHE A 189 11.29 6.83 -3.07
C PHE A 189 11.20 8.30 -3.53
N THR A 190 11.62 8.55 -4.78
CA THR A 190 11.44 9.80 -5.53
C THR A 190 11.20 9.48 -7.02
N GLU A 191 10.37 10.24 -7.73
CA GLU A 191 10.16 10.06 -9.18
C GLU A 191 11.15 10.87 -10.06
N GLN A 192 12.04 11.66 -9.46
CA GLN A 192 13.10 12.34 -10.21
C GLN A 192 13.92 11.33 -11.01
N GLN A 193 13.80 11.40 -12.33
CA GLN A 193 14.69 10.72 -13.25
C GLN A 193 16.08 11.31 -13.03
N ASP A 194 17.09 10.45 -12.86
CA ASP A 194 18.44 10.84 -13.23
C ASP A 194 18.35 11.40 -14.64
N ASN A 195 18.54 12.71 -14.80
CA ASN A 195 18.81 13.35 -16.07
C ASN A 195 20.20 12.88 -16.56
N HIS A 196 20.37 11.58 -16.78
CA HIS A 196 21.40 11.07 -17.64
C HIS A 196 20.89 11.19 -19.07
N GLU A 197 21.23 12.33 -19.64
CA GLU A 197 21.44 12.62 -21.06
C GLU A 197 20.96 11.51 -22.02
N ARG A 198 19.91 11.82 -22.77
CA ARG A 198 19.64 11.20 -24.08
C ARG A 198 19.76 12.25 -25.17
#